data_AF-A0AA89Q3L8-F1
#
_entry.id   AF-A0AA89Q3L8-F1
#
_cell.length_a   1.000
_cell.length_b   1.000
_cell.length_c   1.000
_cell.angle_alpha   90.00
_cell.angle_beta   90.00
_cell.angle_gamma   90.00
#
_symmetry.space_group_name_H-M   'P 1'
#
loop_
_entity.id
_entity.type
_entity.pdbx_description
1 polymer ?
#
loop_
_entity_poly.entity_id
_entity_poly.type
_entity_poly.pdbx_seq_one_letter_code
_entity_poly.pdbx_strand_id
1 'polypeptide(L)'
;MSLGTAATAIALFATALTGTVATAGTAAAATKPDCSSALTNVKPKATVNLRSQPKTSSTALGTWGKGKKGGVCFGDRGPTKGGTYTACGKTSNKWYFGGPNSTSKEGWVPATCLPI
;
A
#
# COMPACT_ATOMS: atom_id res chain seq x y z
N MET A 1 -31.87 -35.13 27.35
CA MET A 1 -33.35 -34.98 27.40
C MET A 1 -33.64 -33.63 26.74
N SER A 2 -33.85 -33.46 25.42
CA SER A 2 -34.93 -33.98 24.53
C SER A 2 -36.31 -33.72 25.13
N LEU A 3 -37.33 -33.10 24.51
CA LEU A 3 -37.71 -32.72 23.13
C LEU A 3 -38.88 -31.69 23.19
N GLY A 4 -39.23 -31.06 22.05
CA GLY A 4 -40.58 -30.52 21.80
C GLY A 4 -40.61 -29.17 21.06
N THR A 5 -40.28 -29.09 19.75
CA THR A 5 -41.17 -29.22 18.58
C THR A 5 -42.30 -28.16 18.48
N ALA A 6 -42.09 -27.12 17.65
CA ALA A 6 -43.03 -26.63 16.61
C ALA A 6 -42.68 -25.19 16.19
N ALA A 7 -42.27 -24.99 14.93
CA ALA A 7 -42.45 -23.71 14.25
C ALA A 7 -42.40 -23.95 12.74
N THR A 8 -43.61 -24.12 12.19
CA THR A 8 -44.07 -23.80 10.83
C THR A 8 -43.02 -23.31 9.83
N ALA A 9 -42.80 -24.13 8.80
CA ALA A 9 -42.12 -23.73 7.59
C ALA A 9 -42.93 -22.67 6.83
N ILE A 10 -42.36 -21.48 6.66
CA ILE A 10 -42.80 -20.49 5.68
C ILE A 10 -41.71 -20.42 4.62
N ALA A 11 -41.97 -21.05 3.48
CA ALA A 11 -41.16 -20.90 2.27
C ALA A 11 -41.39 -19.50 1.70
N LEU A 12 -40.40 -18.63 1.83
CA LEU A 12 -40.33 -17.37 1.09
C LEU A 12 -39.17 -17.48 0.10
N PHE A 13 -39.54 -17.50 -1.18
CA PHE A 13 -38.62 -17.35 -2.30
C PHE A 13 -37.90 -16.01 -2.17
N ALA A 14 -36.58 -16.04 -2.01
CA ALA A 14 -35.75 -14.87 -2.20
C ALA A 14 -34.47 -15.30 -2.90
N THR A 15 -34.46 -15.05 -4.21
CA THR A 15 -33.30 -14.72 -5.05
C THR A 15 -31.95 -15.23 -4.57
N ALA A 16 -31.36 -16.12 -5.38
CA ALA A 16 -29.93 -16.41 -5.36
C ALA A 16 -29.11 -15.11 -5.40
N LEU A 17 -28.78 -14.57 -4.24
CA LEU A 17 -27.54 -13.84 -4.07
C LEU A 17 -26.50 -14.94 -3.96
N THR A 18 -25.90 -15.30 -5.10
CA THR A 18 -24.50 -15.68 -5.16
C THR A 18 -23.71 -14.49 -4.61
N GLY A 19 -23.75 -14.35 -3.28
CA GLY A 19 -22.89 -13.48 -2.53
C GLY A 19 -21.51 -14.06 -2.70
N THR A 20 -20.82 -13.62 -3.76
CA THR A 20 -19.37 -13.54 -3.74
C THR A 20 -19.04 -12.76 -2.49
N VAL A 21 -18.73 -13.49 -1.42
CA VAL A 21 -18.11 -12.94 -0.24
C VAL A 21 -16.88 -12.23 -0.79
N ALA A 22 -16.92 -10.91 -0.82
CA ALA A 22 -15.74 -10.12 -1.09
C ALA A 22 -14.78 -10.48 0.03
N THR A 23 -13.92 -11.48 -0.22
CA THR A 23 -12.73 -11.71 0.58
C THR A 23 -12.07 -10.35 0.63
N ALA A 24 -12.20 -9.67 1.76
CA ALA A 24 -11.44 -8.48 2.06
C ALA A 24 -9.99 -8.94 2.04
N GLY A 25 -9.40 -8.91 0.84
CA GLY A 25 -8.05 -9.37 0.62
C GLY A 25 -7.19 -8.57 1.58
N THR A 26 -6.56 -9.28 2.51
CA THR A 26 -5.64 -8.70 3.48
C THR A 26 -4.79 -7.68 2.74
N ALA A 27 -5.00 -6.39 3.04
CA ALA A 27 -4.34 -5.31 2.32
C ALA A 27 -2.84 -5.58 2.40
N ALA A 28 -2.23 -5.85 1.24
CA ALA A 28 -0.84 -6.27 1.20
C ALA A 28 0.01 -5.19 1.87
N ALA A 29 0.52 -5.45 3.06
CA ALA A 29 1.45 -4.51 3.68
C ALA A 29 2.75 -4.56 2.89
N ALA A 30 3.34 -3.39 2.62
CA ALA A 30 4.69 -3.38 2.07
C ALA A 30 5.62 -3.98 3.12
N THR A 31 6.55 -4.85 2.71
CA THR A 31 7.58 -5.34 3.62
C THR A 31 8.41 -4.14 4.07
N LYS A 32 8.21 -3.73 5.33
CA LYS A 32 8.88 -2.59 5.91
C LYS A 32 10.35 -2.95 6.15
N PRO A 33 11.30 -2.25 5.51
CA PRO A 33 12.71 -2.43 5.83
C PRO A 33 13.00 -1.90 7.25
N ASP A 34 14.10 -2.34 7.85
CA ASP A 34 14.60 -1.75 9.10
C ASP A 34 14.92 -0.27 8.88
N CYS A 35 14.00 0.58 9.34
CA CYS A 35 14.10 2.02 9.25
C CYS A 35 14.79 2.56 10.51
N SER A 36 16.09 2.29 10.67
CA SER A 36 16.87 2.84 11.79
C SER A 36 16.94 4.38 11.76
N SER A 37 16.71 4.97 10.59
CA SER A 37 16.60 6.41 10.40
C SER A 37 15.56 6.72 9.32
N ALA A 38 14.87 7.84 9.51
CA ALA A 38 13.86 8.32 8.57
C ALA A 38 14.07 9.81 8.30
N LEU A 39 14.13 10.17 7.03
CA LEU A 39 14.09 11.55 6.62
C LEU A 39 12.64 12.03 6.63
N THR A 40 12.33 13.01 7.46
CA THR A 40 10.99 13.60 7.56
C THR A 40 10.89 14.84 6.67
N ASN A 41 9.65 15.30 6.42
CA ASN A 41 9.36 16.52 5.65
C ASN A 41 9.76 16.44 4.17
N VAL A 42 9.88 15.22 3.63
CA VAL A 42 10.11 14.99 2.20
C VAL A 42 8.83 15.32 1.43
N LYS A 43 8.99 16.01 0.30
CA LYS A 43 7.88 16.45 -0.54
C LYS A 43 8.10 15.95 -1.97
N PRO A 44 7.35 14.95 -2.44
CA PRO A 44 7.51 14.45 -3.80
C PRO A 44 7.33 15.56 -4.83
N LYS A 45 8.18 15.57 -5.86
CA LYS A 45 8.08 16.51 -7.00
C LYS A 45 6.87 16.20 -7.89
N ALA A 46 6.36 14.97 -7.86
CA ALA A 46 5.14 14.52 -8.52
C ALA A 46 4.39 13.54 -7.63
N THR A 47 3.13 13.28 -7.95
CA THR A 47 2.35 12.24 -7.26
C THR A 47 2.94 10.87 -7.58
N VAL A 48 3.30 10.11 -6.55
CA VAL A 48 3.88 8.77 -6.69
C VAL A 48 3.00 7.72 -6.04
N ASN A 49 3.01 6.51 -6.60
CA ASN A 49 2.28 5.39 -6.01
C ASN A 49 3.16 4.73 -4.95
N LEU A 50 2.59 4.53 -3.76
CA LEU A 50 3.18 3.71 -2.71
C LEU A 50 2.97 2.26 -3.10
N ARG A 51 4.03 1.46 -3.17
CA ARG A 51 3.94 0.07 -3.62
C ARG A 51 4.31 -0.93 -2.54
N SER A 52 3.81 -2.16 -2.64
CA SER A 52 4.13 -3.22 -1.67
C SER A 52 5.56 -3.71 -1.76
N GLN A 53 6.18 -3.61 -2.95
CA GLN A 53 7.56 -4.02 -3.21
C GLN A 53 8.27 -2.95 -4.05
N PRO A 54 9.62 -2.88 -4.05
CA PRO A 54 10.39 -1.91 -4.82
C PRO A 54 10.40 -2.25 -6.31
N LYS A 55 9.23 -2.35 -6.95
CA LYS A 55 9.05 -2.62 -8.38
C LYS A 55 7.72 -2.06 -8.85
N THR A 56 7.66 -1.58 -10.10
CA THR A 56 6.46 -0.98 -10.69
C THR A 56 5.33 -1.97 -10.96
N SER A 57 5.62 -3.26 -11.06
CA SER A 57 4.62 -4.32 -11.22
C SER A 57 3.96 -4.75 -9.91
N SER A 58 4.40 -4.25 -8.76
CA SER A 58 3.80 -4.59 -7.47
C SER A 58 2.57 -3.75 -7.15
N THR A 59 1.70 -4.30 -6.32
CA THR A 59 0.43 -3.70 -5.90
C THR A 59 0.64 -2.31 -5.32
N ALA A 60 -0.15 -1.35 -5.80
CA ALA A 60 -0.20 -0.01 -5.22
C ALA A 60 -1.02 -0.04 -3.93
N LEU A 61 -0.41 0.38 -2.82
CA LEU A 61 -1.02 0.45 -1.49
C LEU A 61 -1.71 1.78 -1.23
N GLY A 62 -1.34 2.79 -2.03
CA GLY A 62 -1.84 4.14 -1.93
C GLY A 62 -1.05 5.07 -2.83
N THR A 63 -1.27 6.37 -2.65
CA THR A 63 -0.56 7.40 -3.39
C THR A 63 -0.01 8.43 -2.42
N TRP A 64 1.13 9.01 -2.78
CA TRP A 64 1.74 10.13 -2.11
C TRP A 64 1.69 11.33 -3.05
N GLY A 65 0.77 12.24 -2.75
CA GLY A 65 0.53 13.43 -3.54
C GLY A 65 1.74 14.35 -3.63
N LYS A 66 1.90 14.99 -4.80
CA LYS A 66 2.90 16.05 -5.03
C LYS A 66 2.84 17.11 -3.93
N GLY A 67 4.00 17.50 -3.40
CA GLY A 67 4.12 18.56 -2.38
C GLY A 67 3.60 18.21 -0.99
N LYS A 68 2.98 17.03 -0.79
CA LYS A 68 2.55 16.57 0.53
C LYS A 68 3.76 16.13 1.34
N LYS A 69 3.87 16.65 2.56
CA LYS A 69 4.94 16.26 3.49
C LYS A 69 4.79 14.80 3.88
N GLY A 70 5.90 14.09 3.92
CA GLY A 70 5.95 12.73 4.41
C GLY A 70 7.33 12.35 4.92
N GLY A 71 7.47 11.09 5.27
CA GLY A 71 8.70 10.49 5.72
C GLY A 71 9.17 9.42 4.74
N VAL A 72 10.47 9.33 4.53
CA VAL A 72 11.07 8.14 3.93
C VAL A 72 12.07 7.54 4.88
N CYS A 73 12.04 6.23 4.99
CA CYS A 73 13.08 5.46 5.61
C CYS A 73 14.37 5.63 4.81
N PHE A 74 15.33 6.22 5.50
CA PHE A 74 16.68 6.48 5.04
C PHE A 74 17.57 6.01 6.19
N GLY A 75 17.65 4.68 6.36
CA GLY A 75 18.62 4.09 7.30
C GLY A 75 20.06 4.29 6.79
N ASP A 76 21.02 3.56 7.37
CA ASP A 76 22.44 3.61 6.96
C ASP A 76 22.71 3.13 5.52
N ARG A 77 21.72 2.51 4.87
CA ARG A 77 21.89 1.85 3.56
C ARG A 77 21.37 2.64 2.36
N GLY A 78 20.79 3.82 2.58
CA GLY A 78 20.26 4.65 1.50
C GLY A 78 19.13 3.95 0.71
N PRO A 79 18.97 4.26 -0.59
CA PRO A 79 17.88 3.69 -1.39
C PRO A 79 18.09 2.21 -1.66
N THR A 80 17.02 1.43 -1.53
CA THR A 80 17.02 0.01 -1.87
C THR A 80 17.01 -0.17 -3.38
N LYS A 81 17.87 -1.06 -3.90
CA LYS A 81 17.82 -1.44 -5.31
C LYS A 81 16.68 -2.42 -5.54
N GLY A 82 15.83 -2.14 -6.52
CA GLY A 82 14.69 -2.96 -6.89
C GLY A 82 14.50 -3.00 -8.40
N GLY A 83 13.26 -3.19 -8.84
CA GLY A 83 12.88 -3.15 -10.25
C GLY A 83 13.17 -1.79 -10.88
N THR A 84 13.63 -1.80 -12.13
CA THR A 84 13.84 -0.58 -12.91
C THR A 84 12.52 0.12 -13.19
N TYR A 85 12.53 1.45 -13.13
CA TYR A 85 11.37 2.28 -13.39
C TYR A 85 11.78 3.56 -14.11
N THR A 86 10.84 4.16 -14.83
CA THR A 86 10.95 5.52 -15.38
C THR A 86 9.90 6.38 -14.68
N ALA A 87 10.33 7.29 -13.80
CA ALA A 87 9.44 8.16 -13.04
C ALA A 87 10.07 9.54 -12.86
N CYS A 88 9.24 10.59 -12.85
CA CYS A 88 9.71 11.97 -12.74
C CYS A 88 10.80 12.36 -13.76
N GLY A 89 10.67 11.84 -14.98
CA GLY A 89 11.56 12.15 -16.11
C GLY A 89 12.92 11.45 -16.07
N LYS A 90 13.17 10.54 -15.11
CA LYS A 90 14.44 9.79 -15.02
C LYS A 90 14.18 8.30 -14.83
N THR A 91 15.05 7.49 -15.44
CA THR A 91 15.08 6.04 -15.23
C THR A 91 16.04 5.71 -14.10
N SER A 92 15.61 4.87 -13.16
CA SER A 92 16.44 4.39 -12.07
C SER A 92 15.92 3.05 -11.56
N ASN A 93 16.70 2.41 -10.69
CA ASN A 93 16.34 1.20 -9.97
C ASN A 93 16.38 1.40 -8.44
N LYS A 94 16.46 2.65 -7.99
CA LYS A 94 16.56 3.04 -6.58
C LYS A 94 15.19 3.39 -6.00
N TRP A 95 14.82 2.75 -4.90
CA TRP A 95 13.54 2.93 -4.23
C TRP A 95 13.74 3.32 -2.77
N TYR A 96 12.89 4.20 -2.28
CA TYR A 96 12.78 4.50 -0.85
C TYR A 96 11.49 3.93 -0.31
N PHE A 97 11.51 3.47 0.93
CA PHE A 97 10.29 3.10 1.63
C PHE A 97 9.79 4.30 2.40
N GLY A 98 8.52 4.66 2.29
CA GLY A 98 7.97 5.80 3.00
C GLY A 98 6.55 6.13 2.62
N GLY A 99 6.05 7.24 3.14
CA GLY A 99 4.67 7.65 2.90
C GLY A 99 4.37 9.07 3.40
N PRO A 100 3.18 9.60 3.06
CA PRO A 100 2.71 10.88 3.55
C PRO A 100 2.50 10.82 5.08
N ASN A 101 2.88 11.87 5.80
CA ASN A 101 2.67 11.94 7.25
C ASN A 101 1.18 12.01 7.64
N SER A 102 0.32 12.34 6.68
CA SER A 102 -1.13 12.44 6.88
C SER A 102 -1.84 11.09 6.87
N THR A 103 -1.12 9.98 6.65
CA THR A 103 -1.70 8.64 6.61
C THR A 103 -0.73 7.62 7.19
N SER A 104 -1.27 6.49 7.68
CA SER A 104 -0.48 5.33 8.08
C SER A 104 -0.06 4.44 6.91
N LYS A 105 -0.38 4.85 5.67
CA LYS A 105 0.01 4.13 4.45
C LYS A 105 1.46 4.45 4.09
N GLU A 106 2.32 3.45 4.24
CA GLU A 106 3.71 3.48 3.81
C GLU A 106 3.93 2.44 2.70
N GLY A 107 4.87 2.72 1.80
CA GLY A 107 5.27 1.77 0.78
C GLY A 107 6.49 2.23 0.00
N TRP A 108 6.84 1.45 -1.01
CA TRP A 108 7.98 1.73 -1.86
C TRP A 108 7.66 2.80 -2.89
N VAL A 109 8.48 3.83 -2.93
CA VAL A 109 8.38 4.96 -3.86
C VAL A 109 9.67 5.13 -4.66
N PRO A 110 9.56 5.54 -5.93
CA PRO A 110 10.72 5.80 -6.77
C PRO A 110 11.52 7.00 -6.24
N ALA A 111 12.82 6.78 -6.00
CA ALA A 111 13.75 7.81 -5.53
C ALA A 111 13.84 9.03 -6.45
N THR A 112 13.71 8.88 -7.77
CA THR A 112 13.81 10.01 -8.72
C THR A 112 12.75 11.08 -8.50
N CYS A 113 11.65 10.73 -7.84
CA CYS A 113 10.54 11.63 -7.58
C CYS A 113 10.65 12.38 -6.25
N LEU A 114 11.63 12.06 -5.42
CA LEU A 114 11.85 12.69 -4.13
C LEU A 114 13.04 13.68 -4.24
N PRO A 115 12.91 14.91 -3.73
CA PRO A 115 13.99 15.89 -3.70
C PRO A 115 14.90 15.62 -2.49
N ILE A 116 15.67 14.54 -2.56
CA ILE A 116 16.65 14.13 -1.54
C ILE A 116 18.04 14.11 -2.14
#